data_AF-A0A7X0ZEY0-F1
#
_entry.id   AF-A0A7X0ZEY0-F1
#
_cell.length_a   1.000
_cell.length_b   1.000
_cell.length_c   1.000
_cell.angle_alpha   90.00
_cell.angle_beta   90.00
_cell.angle_gamma   90.00
#
_symmetry.space_group_name_H-M   'P 1'
#
loop_
_entity.id
_entity.type
_entity.pdbx_description
1 polymer ?
#
loop_
_entity_poly.entity_id
_entity_poly.type
_entity_poly.pdbx_seq_one_letter_code
_entity_poly.pdbx_strand_id
1 'polypeptide(L)'
;MNSTNFMLFEEDRLHQFVEAAGHHFTEDIQEAMFLWPNGDMTSSNEYGIRGDDHNVLGSYFEYLDKNEIFEMSRHEMLEVAASTVGTVLLSPESQTASIAENQTMTKEQQEILGNSSYQIEYFTEGISQNQGLKKLDLDELTMNSTNYILFDEEELNQFVYDNGHHFTKDADEAMFLWPNGEMTSSNEAGVRGDSHNVLSSYFEYLDNDEVLDLKGNELFEVAAATSGTIIMTPETQTALIAKNQTMTSEQEAVLENSSYSLAYFSNGVSQNDALEKLDLDQKQVEDLKDKGHNQGINH
;
A
#
# COMPACT_ATOMS: atom_id res chain seq x y z
N MET A 1 -13.76 -5.26 -11.24
CA MET A 1 -12.37 -4.84 -11.50
C MET A 1 -11.68 -4.94 -10.15
N ASN A 2 -10.79 -5.91 -9.99
CA ASN A 2 -10.05 -6.10 -8.75
C ASN A 2 -9.02 -4.97 -8.65
N SER A 3 -9.18 -4.06 -7.68
CA SER A 3 -8.19 -3.02 -7.42
C SER A 3 -6.98 -3.66 -6.75
N THR A 4 -5.97 -4.01 -7.53
CA THR A 4 -4.65 -4.35 -7.00
C THR A 4 -3.98 -3.08 -6.50
N ASN A 5 -3.47 -3.08 -5.25
CA ASN A 5 -2.76 -1.95 -4.63
C ASN A 5 -1.36 -1.67 -5.26
N PHE A 6 -1.07 -2.25 -6.43
CA PHE A 6 0.22 -2.12 -7.12
C PHE A 6 0.11 -1.09 -8.25
N MET A 7 0.76 0.07 -8.10
CA MET A 7 0.61 1.21 -9.01
C MET A 7 1.01 0.93 -10.46
N LEU A 8 1.97 0.05 -10.67
CA LEU A 8 2.45 -0.26 -12.01
C LEU A 8 1.86 -1.55 -12.57
N PHE A 9 1.02 -2.26 -11.81
CA PHE A 9 0.35 -3.46 -12.30
C PHE A 9 -0.89 -3.11 -13.12
N GLU A 10 -0.85 -3.44 -14.41
CA GLU A 10 -2.00 -3.37 -15.32
C GLU A 10 -2.13 -4.68 -16.11
N GLU A 11 -3.36 -5.19 -16.25
CA GLU A 11 -3.63 -6.44 -16.99
C GLU A 11 -3.23 -6.34 -18.47
N ASP A 12 -3.50 -5.20 -19.13
CA ASP A 12 -3.11 -4.99 -20.52
C ASP A 12 -1.59 -5.00 -20.70
N ARG A 13 -0.84 -4.48 -19.71
CA ARG A 13 0.63 -4.53 -19.72
C ARG A 13 1.16 -5.93 -19.49
N LEU A 14 0.50 -6.72 -18.63
CA LEU A 14 0.83 -8.13 -18.45
C LEU A 14 0.70 -8.88 -19.79
N HIS A 15 -0.39 -8.68 -20.53
CA HIS A 15 -0.57 -9.32 -21.84
C HIS A 15 0.51 -8.89 -22.85
N GLN A 16 0.88 -7.59 -22.88
CA GLN A 16 1.95 -7.09 -23.74
C GLN A 16 3.31 -7.69 -23.37
N PHE A 17 3.63 -7.76 -22.08
CA PHE A 17 4.82 -8.44 -21.57
C PHE A 17 4.86 -9.90 -22.03
N VAL A 18 3.75 -10.63 -21.87
CA VAL A 18 3.66 -12.04 -22.27
C VAL A 18 3.95 -12.22 -23.76
N GLU A 19 3.33 -11.40 -24.61
CA GLU A 19 3.53 -11.46 -26.07
C GLU A 19 4.96 -11.07 -26.47
N ALA A 20 5.48 -9.96 -25.94
CA ALA A 20 6.77 -9.41 -26.33
C ALA A 20 7.96 -10.24 -25.84
N ALA A 21 7.89 -10.77 -24.62
CA ALA A 21 8.95 -11.55 -24.00
C ALA A 21 8.94 -13.03 -24.42
N GLY A 22 8.00 -13.47 -25.26
CA GLY A 22 7.88 -14.89 -25.64
C GLY A 22 7.42 -15.79 -24.49
N HIS A 23 6.71 -15.21 -23.52
CA HIS A 23 6.09 -15.92 -22.43
C HIS A 23 4.71 -16.47 -22.84
N HIS A 24 4.12 -17.28 -21.96
CA HIS A 24 2.73 -17.72 -22.06
C HIS A 24 2.10 -17.77 -20.67
N PHE A 25 0.78 -17.64 -20.63
CA PHE A 25 -0.01 -17.91 -19.43
C PHE A 25 -0.09 -19.42 -19.18
N THR A 26 -0.04 -19.82 -17.92
CA THR A 26 -0.18 -21.21 -17.49
C THR A 26 -1.04 -21.30 -16.24
N GLU A 27 -1.72 -22.43 -16.07
CA GLU A 27 -2.45 -22.78 -14.83
C GLU A 27 -1.62 -23.74 -13.96
N ASP A 28 -0.46 -24.21 -14.45
CA ASP A 28 0.43 -25.11 -13.73
C ASP A 28 1.51 -24.31 -13.00
N ILE A 29 1.37 -24.21 -11.67
CA ILE A 29 2.37 -23.57 -10.82
C ILE A 29 3.75 -24.24 -10.94
N GLN A 30 3.82 -25.54 -11.25
CA GLN A 30 5.07 -26.28 -11.43
C GLN A 30 5.81 -25.89 -12.73
N GLU A 31 5.18 -25.10 -13.59
CA GLU A 31 5.79 -24.54 -14.80
C GLU A 31 5.99 -23.02 -14.68
N ALA A 32 5.27 -22.35 -13.78
CA ALA A 32 5.24 -20.90 -13.66
C ALA A 32 6.56 -20.29 -13.15
N MET A 33 6.93 -19.15 -13.75
CA MET A 33 8.06 -18.30 -13.34
C MET A 33 7.63 -17.12 -12.50
N PHE A 34 6.44 -16.59 -12.80
CA PHE A 34 5.88 -15.42 -12.15
C PHE A 34 4.44 -15.71 -11.75
N LEU A 35 4.07 -15.29 -10.55
CA LEU A 35 2.70 -15.23 -10.08
C LEU A 35 2.34 -13.76 -9.87
N TRP A 36 1.41 -13.26 -10.67
CA TRP A 36 1.03 -11.85 -10.76
C TRP A 36 -0.05 -11.48 -9.74
N PRO A 37 -0.23 -10.18 -9.40
CA PRO A 37 -1.23 -9.74 -8.44
C PRO A 37 -2.66 -10.19 -8.70
N ASN A 38 -3.06 -10.33 -9.97
CA ASN A 38 -4.39 -10.80 -10.35
C ASN A 38 -4.55 -12.34 -10.26
N GLY A 39 -3.50 -13.07 -9.85
CA GLY A 39 -3.50 -14.53 -9.78
C GLY A 39 -3.03 -15.23 -11.05
N ASP A 40 -2.85 -14.50 -12.17
CA ASP A 40 -2.30 -15.10 -13.38
C ASP A 40 -0.89 -15.61 -13.11
N MET A 41 -0.54 -16.71 -13.77
CA MET A 41 0.80 -17.26 -13.76
C MET A 41 1.37 -17.26 -15.17
N THR A 42 2.62 -16.82 -15.30
CA THR A 42 3.31 -16.82 -16.60
C THR A 42 4.62 -17.59 -16.54
N SER A 43 4.97 -18.18 -17.66
CA SER A 43 6.21 -18.92 -17.84
C SER A 43 6.81 -18.62 -19.21
N SER A 44 8.10 -18.91 -19.36
CA SER A 44 8.79 -18.88 -20.65
C SER A 44 9.22 -20.29 -21.02
N ASN A 45 9.05 -20.63 -22.29
CA ASN A 45 9.46 -21.92 -22.85
C ASN A 45 10.25 -21.70 -24.13
N GLU A 46 11.58 -21.77 -24.02
CA GLU A 46 12.43 -21.94 -25.18
C GLU A 46 12.70 -23.44 -25.38
N TYR A 47 12.08 -24.04 -26.40
CA TYR A 47 12.24 -25.47 -26.74
C TYR A 47 11.84 -26.48 -25.64
N GLY A 48 10.87 -26.15 -24.79
CA GLY A 48 10.35 -27.07 -23.76
C GLY A 48 11.24 -27.18 -22.51
N ILE A 49 12.19 -26.27 -22.36
CA ILE A 49 12.96 -26.01 -21.14
C ILE A 49 12.75 -24.52 -20.82
N ARG A 50 12.71 -24.15 -19.53
CA ARG A 50 12.70 -22.75 -19.12
C ARG A 50 13.94 -22.06 -19.70
N GLY A 51 13.74 -21.15 -20.64
CA GLY A 51 14.81 -20.49 -21.41
C GLY A 51 15.36 -19.27 -20.69
N ASP A 52 14.48 -18.54 -20.01
CA ASP A 52 14.81 -17.25 -19.40
C ASP A 52 15.03 -17.36 -17.90
N ASP A 53 15.87 -16.46 -17.37
CA ASP A 53 15.94 -16.19 -15.94
C ASP A 53 14.94 -15.08 -15.58
N HIS A 54 14.74 -14.84 -14.27
CA HIS A 54 13.81 -13.79 -13.82
C HIS A 54 14.20 -12.37 -14.27
N ASN A 55 15.33 -12.14 -14.95
CA ASN A 55 15.70 -10.81 -15.45
C ASN A 55 14.78 -10.35 -16.61
N VAL A 56 14.11 -11.29 -17.29
CA VAL A 56 13.09 -10.97 -18.30
C VAL A 56 11.99 -10.07 -17.74
N LEU A 57 11.77 -10.07 -16.42
CA LEU A 57 10.84 -9.16 -15.75
C LEU A 57 11.13 -7.67 -16.03
N GLY A 58 12.38 -7.32 -16.34
CA GLY A 58 12.73 -5.96 -16.79
C GLY A 58 11.94 -5.52 -18.03
N SER A 59 11.59 -6.46 -18.92
CA SER A 59 10.80 -6.16 -20.12
C SER A 59 9.35 -5.73 -19.81
N TYR A 60 8.82 -6.04 -18.62
CA TYR A 60 7.53 -5.49 -18.17
C TYR A 60 7.54 -3.95 -18.11
N PHE A 61 8.72 -3.36 -17.87
CA PHE A 61 8.91 -1.93 -17.69
C PHE A 61 9.31 -1.20 -18.97
N GLU A 62 9.53 -1.88 -20.11
CA GLU A 62 9.97 -1.25 -21.38
C GLU A 62 9.05 -0.11 -21.82
N TYR A 63 7.73 -0.26 -21.59
CA TYR A 63 6.73 0.71 -22.00
C TYR A 63 6.67 1.97 -21.14
N LEU A 64 7.37 2.01 -20.00
CA LEU A 64 7.50 3.23 -19.21
C LEU A 64 8.39 4.28 -19.89
N ASP A 65 9.08 3.92 -20.99
CA ASP A 65 10.08 4.77 -21.67
C ASP A 65 11.17 5.25 -20.70
N LYS A 66 11.45 4.41 -19.70
CA LYS A 66 12.45 4.61 -18.64
C LYS A 66 13.57 3.60 -18.81
N ASN A 67 14.74 4.09 -19.19
CA ASN A 67 15.92 3.23 -19.40
C ASN A 67 16.56 2.81 -18.07
N GLU A 68 16.19 3.46 -16.97
CA GLU A 68 16.73 3.28 -15.63
C GLU A 68 16.60 1.82 -15.16
N ILE A 69 15.48 1.15 -15.47
CA ILE A 69 15.27 -0.27 -15.13
C ILE A 69 16.35 -1.18 -15.75
N PHE A 70 16.87 -0.83 -16.94
CA PHE A 70 17.90 -1.61 -17.64
C PHE A 70 19.32 -1.32 -17.14
N GLU A 71 19.49 -0.22 -16.40
CA GLU A 71 20.76 0.14 -15.78
C GLU A 71 20.88 -0.39 -14.34
N MET A 72 19.75 -0.80 -13.74
CA MET A 72 19.70 -1.38 -12.39
C MET A 72 20.40 -2.74 -12.30
N SER A 73 20.95 -3.03 -11.13
CA SER A 73 21.33 -4.41 -10.81
C SER A 73 20.10 -5.32 -10.77
N ARG A 74 20.32 -6.63 -10.99
CA ARG A 74 19.25 -7.65 -10.84
C ARG A 74 18.49 -7.51 -9.51
N HIS A 75 19.21 -7.26 -8.43
CA HIS A 75 18.59 -7.14 -7.10
C HIS A 75 17.67 -5.92 -7.02
N GLU A 76 18.11 -4.77 -7.52
CA GLU A 76 17.31 -3.54 -7.53
C GLU A 76 16.07 -3.67 -8.42
N MET A 77 16.21 -4.28 -9.60
CA MET A 77 15.07 -4.50 -10.51
C MET A 77 14.01 -5.40 -9.87
N LEU A 78 14.41 -6.51 -9.22
CA LEU A 78 13.47 -7.41 -8.55
C LEU A 78 12.79 -6.74 -7.35
N GLU A 79 13.53 -5.89 -6.62
CA GLU A 79 12.99 -5.12 -5.50
C GLU A 79 11.97 -4.06 -5.96
N VAL A 80 12.25 -3.37 -7.08
CA VAL A 80 11.29 -2.45 -7.74
C VAL A 80 10.04 -3.20 -8.22
N ALA A 81 10.21 -4.37 -8.84
CA ALA A 81 9.08 -5.14 -9.33
C ALA A 81 8.20 -5.67 -8.19
N ALA A 82 8.81 -6.13 -7.09
CA ALA A 82 8.09 -6.54 -5.90
C ALA A 82 7.27 -5.41 -5.26
N SER A 83 7.78 -4.18 -5.24
CA SER A 83 7.09 -3.04 -4.58
C SER A 83 6.09 -2.31 -5.48
N THR A 84 6.36 -2.21 -6.78
CA THR A 84 5.54 -1.40 -7.72
C THR A 84 4.54 -2.23 -8.54
N VAL A 85 4.88 -3.49 -8.82
CA VAL A 85 4.06 -4.42 -9.61
C VAL A 85 3.51 -5.54 -8.74
N GLY A 86 4.19 -5.93 -7.65
CA GLY A 86 3.69 -6.96 -6.73
C GLY A 86 3.87 -8.40 -7.21
N THR A 87 4.77 -8.61 -8.17
CA THR A 87 5.04 -9.94 -8.73
C THR A 87 5.71 -10.85 -7.71
N VAL A 88 5.26 -12.10 -7.62
CA VAL A 88 5.93 -13.18 -6.88
C VAL A 88 6.82 -13.97 -7.83
N LEU A 89 8.07 -14.23 -7.44
CA LEU A 89 9.00 -15.02 -8.24
C LEU A 89 8.85 -16.50 -7.87
N LEU A 90 8.49 -17.34 -8.85
CA LEU A 90 8.36 -18.77 -8.65
C LEU A 90 9.59 -19.50 -9.18
N SER A 91 10.10 -20.44 -8.38
CA SER A 91 11.16 -21.37 -8.74
C SER A 91 10.65 -22.81 -8.57
N PRO A 92 10.04 -23.40 -9.62
CA PRO A 92 9.51 -24.76 -9.53
C PRO A 92 10.52 -25.83 -9.18
N GLU A 93 11.79 -25.66 -9.56
CA GLU A 93 12.83 -26.66 -9.31
C GLU A 93 13.14 -26.80 -7.81
N SER A 94 13.04 -25.71 -7.06
CA SER A 94 13.24 -25.71 -5.61
C SER A 94 11.92 -25.68 -4.83
N GLN A 95 10.78 -25.54 -5.52
CA GLN A 95 9.48 -25.25 -4.93
C GLN A 95 9.53 -24.04 -4.00
N THR A 96 10.14 -22.96 -4.48
CA THR A 96 10.30 -21.71 -3.73
C THR A 96 9.49 -20.59 -4.38
N ALA A 97 8.72 -19.87 -3.57
CA ALA A 97 8.11 -18.58 -3.92
C ALA A 97 8.93 -17.48 -3.24
N SER A 98 9.71 -16.72 -4.01
CA SER A 98 10.52 -15.63 -3.49
C SER A 98 9.75 -14.31 -3.54
N ILE A 99 9.66 -13.64 -2.40
CA ILE A 99 9.02 -12.33 -2.22
C ILE A 99 9.93 -11.39 -1.43
N ALA A 100 9.66 -10.09 -1.45
CA ALA A 100 10.26 -9.20 -0.47
C ALA A 100 9.55 -9.34 0.88
N GLU A 101 10.25 -9.17 2.01
CA GLU A 101 9.66 -9.37 3.34
C GLU A 101 8.46 -8.45 3.58
N ASN A 102 8.55 -7.21 3.11
CA ASN A 102 7.50 -6.19 3.19
C ASN A 102 6.52 -6.20 2.00
N GLN A 103 6.64 -7.12 1.06
CA GLN A 103 5.68 -7.25 -0.04
C GLN A 103 4.34 -7.79 0.48
N THR A 104 3.26 -7.07 0.17
CA THR A 104 1.90 -7.56 0.42
C THR A 104 1.45 -8.45 -0.73
N MET A 105 1.06 -9.69 -0.44
CA MET A 105 0.44 -10.56 -1.43
C MET A 105 -1.06 -10.30 -1.53
N THR A 106 -1.60 -10.32 -2.74
CA THR A 106 -3.05 -10.25 -2.97
C THR A 106 -3.76 -11.51 -2.49
N LYS A 107 -5.10 -11.48 -2.38
CA LYS A 107 -5.89 -12.65 -1.94
C LYS A 107 -5.69 -13.82 -2.89
N GLU A 108 -5.63 -13.55 -4.18
CA GLU A 108 -5.41 -14.53 -5.25
C GLU A 108 -4.03 -15.19 -5.12
N GLN A 109 -2.98 -14.40 -4.90
CA GLN A 109 -1.63 -14.91 -4.67
C GLN A 109 -1.54 -15.77 -3.41
N GLN A 110 -2.18 -15.33 -2.33
CA GLN A 110 -2.25 -16.07 -1.07
C GLN A 110 -2.97 -17.41 -1.24
N GLU A 111 -4.09 -17.44 -1.96
CA GLU A 111 -4.86 -18.66 -2.22
C GLU A 111 -4.07 -19.66 -3.06
N ILE A 112 -3.43 -19.20 -4.15
CA ILE A 112 -2.61 -20.05 -5.02
C ILE A 112 -1.43 -20.65 -4.26
N LEU A 113 -0.66 -19.82 -3.55
CA LEU A 113 0.48 -20.29 -2.77
C LEU A 113 0.07 -21.18 -1.60
N GLY A 114 -1.02 -20.82 -0.89
CA GLY A 114 -1.56 -21.59 0.23
C GLY A 114 -2.08 -22.98 -0.16
N ASN A 115 -2.47 -23.16 -1.42
CA ASN A 115 -2.88 -24.45 -1.99
C ASN A 115 -1.73 -25.22 -2.68
N SER A 116 -0.51 -24.67 -2.65
CA SER A 116 0.67 -25.27 -3.28
C SER A 116 1.62 -25.92 -2.26
N SER A 117 2.68 -26.56 -2.75
CA SER A 117 3.79 -27.05 -1.92
C SER A 117 4.95 -26.05 -1.79
N TYR A 118 4.81 -24.83 -2.31
CA TYR A 118 5.90 -23.86 -2.36
C TYR A 118 6.21 -23.30 -0.97
N GLN A 119 7.50 -23.16 -0.68
CA GLN A 119 7.99 -22.46 0.50
C GLN A 119 8.20 -20.99 0.17
N ILE A 120 7.74 -20.10 1.05
CA ILE A 120 7.99 -18.67 0.94
C ILE A 120 9.41 -18.39 1.43
N GLU A 121 10.21 -17.74 0.60
CA GLU A 121 11.54 -17.22 0.95
C GLU A 121 11.62 -15.72 0.69
N TYR A 122 12.44 -15.03 1.49
CA TYR A 122 12.62 -13.58 1.40
C TYR A 122 13.96 -13.25 0.76
N PHE A 123 13.93 -12.51 -0.36
CA PHE A 123 15.17 -12.13 -1.07
C PHE A 123 15.70 -10.73 -0.71
N THR A 124 14.89 -9.92 -0.04
CA THR A 124 15.21 -8.58 0.50
C THR A 124 14.21 -8.25 1.61
N GLU A 125 14.52 -7.28 2.47
CA GLU A 125 13.55 -6.67 3.40
C GLU A 125 12.41 -6.01 2.61
N GLY A 126 12.71 -5.45 1.45
CA GLY A 126 11.75 -4.81 0.55
C GLY A 126 11.64 -3.32 0.78
N ILE A 127 11.39 -2.60 -0.31
CA ILE A 127 11.17 -1.16 -0.33
C ILE A 127 9.69 -0.84 -0.43
N SER A 128 9.33 0.38 -0.04
CA SER A 128 7.98 0.89 -0.31
C SER A 128 7.74 1.02 -1.82
N GLN A 129 6.47 1.11 -2.20
CA GLN A 129 6.08 1.36 -3.58
C GLN A 129 6.65 2.69 -4.10
N ASN A 130 6.61 3.76 -3.31
CA ASN A 130 7.17 5.06 -3.70
C ASN A 130 8.69 5.02 -3.86
N GLN A 131 9.40 4.33 -2.96
CA GLN A 131 10.84 4.09 -3.13
C GLN A 131 11.13 3.37 -4.45
N GLY A 132 10.27 2.42 -4.85
CA GLY A 132 10.35 1.75 -6.15
C GLY A 132 10.11 2.69 -7.34
N LEU A 133 9.06 3.53 -7.26
CA LEU A 133 8.75 4.53 -8.30
C LEU A 133 9.87 5.56 -8.46
N LYS A 134 10.42 6.03 -7.34
CA LYS A 134 11.55 6.97 -7.31
C LYS A 134 12.81 6.38 -7.96
N LYS A 135 13.06 5.07 -7.78
CA LYS A 135 14.16 4.39 -8.48
C LYS A 135 13.97 4.38 -10.00
N LEU A 136 12.74 4.44 -10.50
CA LEU A 136 12.40 4.50 -11.92
C LEU A 136 12.38 5.92 -12.49
N ASP A 137 12.78 6.94 -11.71
CA ASP A 137 12.63 8.36 -12.07
C ASP A 137 11.19 8.69 -12.52
N LEU A 138 10.24 7.94 -11.99
CA LEU A 138 8.84 8.30 -12.06
C LEU A 138 8.65 9.28 -10.92
N ASP A 139 8.73 10.57 -11.26
CA ASP A 139 8.09 11.62 -10.46
C ASP A 139 6.73 11.08 -10.10
N GLU A 140 6.50 10.94 -8.80
CA GLU A 140 5.31 10.36 -8.19
C GLU A 140 4.15 10.37 -9.18
N LEU A 141 3.72 9.18 -9.62
CA LEU A 141 2.27 8.98 -9.62
C LEU A 141 1.93 9.22 -8.16
N THR A 142 1.67 10.48 -7.82
CA THR A 142 1.27 10.87 -6.49
C THR A 142 0.19 9.86 -6.18
N MET A 143 0.37 9.07 -5.11
CA MET A 143 -0.81 8.78 -4.31
C MET A 143 -1.28 10.15 -3.87
N ASN A 144 -1.98 10.83 -4.78
CA ASN A 144 -2.68 12.04 -4.49
C ASN A 144 -3.53 11.61 -3.30
N SER A 145 -3.49 12.40 -2.24
CA SER A 145 -4.12 12.09 -0.96
C SER A 145 -5.55 11.51 -1.10
N THR A 146 -6.19 11.78 -2.24
CA THR A 146 -7.38 11.16 -2.84
C THR A 146 -7.43 9.63 -3.04
N ASN A 147 -6.30 8.90 -3.04
CA ASN A 147 -6.28 7.42 -3.20
C ASN A 147 -6.69 6.70 -1.92
N TYR A 148 -6.54 7.38 -0.78
CA TYR A 148 -7.19 6.99 0.45
C TYR A 148 -8.64 7.46 0.37
N ILE A 149 -9.53 6.48 0.17
CA ILE A 149 -10.93 6.71 -0.16
C ILE A 149 -11.69 7.54 0.86
N LEU A 150 -11.24 7.57 2.11
CA LEU A 150 -11.81 8.35 3.22
C LEU A 150 -10.83 9.40 3.76
N PHE A 151 -9.72 9.68 3.07
CA PHE A 151 -8.91 10.84 3.41
C PHE A 151 -9.48 12.09 2.74
N ASP A 152 -9.76 13.11 3.55
CA ASP A 152 -10.23 14.42 3.11
C ASP A 152 -9.60 15.51 3.97
N GLU A 153 -9.08 16.56 3.35
CA GLU A 153 -8.38 17.65 4.05
C GLU A 153 -9.33 18.56 4.83
N GLU A 154 -10.57 18.77 4.36
CA GLU A 154 -11.58 19.54 5.09
C GLU A 154 -12.00 18.78 6.35
N GLU A 155 -12.20 17.47 6.23
CA GLU A 155 -12.53 16.61 7.38
C GLU A 155 -11.36 16.50 8.37
N LEU A 156 -10.11 16.47 7.89
CA LEU A 156 -8.94 16.56 8.77
C LEU A 156 -8.93 17.87 9.57
N ASN A 157 -9.22 19.00 8.93
CA ASN A 157 -9.30 20.29 9.61
C ASN A 157 -10.45 20.31 10.63
N GLN A 158 -11.61 19.72 10.29
CA GLN A 158 -12.75 19.63 11.18
C GLN A 158 -12.47 18.72 12.39
N PHE A 159 -11.87 17.56 12.15
CA PHE A 159 -11.37 16.66 13.19
C PHE A 159 -10.44 17.38 14.17
N VAL A 160 -9.47 18.14 13.63
CA VAL A 160 -8.52 18.91 14.45
C VAL A 160 -9.25 19.94 15.33
N TYR A 161 -10.19 20.67 14.73
CA TYR A 161 -10.96 21.71 15.43
C TYR A 161 -11.88 21.14 16.52
N ASP A 162 -12.65 20.10 16.21
CA ASP A 162 -13.69 19.57 17.11
C ASP A 162 -13.11 18.82 18.31
N ASN A 163 -11.97 18.15 18.11
CA ASN A 163 -11.35 17.31 19.15
C ASN A 163 -10.30 18.07 19.98
N GLY A 164 -10.12 19.37 19.78
CA GLY A 164 -9.10 20.15 20.49
C GLY A 164 -7.66 19.71 20.15
N HIS A 165 -7.48 19.11 18.98
CA HIS A 165 -6.18 18.79 18.42
C HIS A 165 -5.53 20.04 17.82
N HIS A 166 -4.29 19.90 17.40
CA HIS A 166 -3.56 20.91 16.64
C HIS A 166 -2.60 20.25 15.66
N PHE A 167 -2.28 20.97 14.60
CA PHE A 167 -1.19 20.61 13.70
C PHE A 167 0.16 20.90 14.36
N THR A 168 1.10 19.97 14.20
CA THR A 168 2.48 20.12 14.66
C THR A 168 3.47 19.81 13.54
N LYS A 169 4.70 20.32 13.69
CA LYS A 169 5.86 19.93 12.87
C LYS A 169 6.89 19.14 13.69
N ASP A 170 6.62 18.93 14.98
CA ASP A 170 7.45 18.13 15.85
C ASP A 170 6.94 16.69 15.87
N ALA A 171 7.73 15.77 15.33
CA ALA A 171 7.42 14.36 15.35
C ALA A 171 7.33 13.83 16.79
N ASP A 172 8.10 14.38 17.75
CA ASP A 172 8.10 13.95 19.15
C ASP A 172 6.81 14.37 19.90
N GLU A 173 5.96 15.19 19.28
CA GLU A 173 4.64 15.54 19.81
C GLU A 173 3.50 14.86 19.06
N ALA A 174 3.74 14.36 17.84
CA ALA A 174 2.71 13.85 16.95
C ALA A 174 2.00 12.59 17.49
N MET A 175 0.68 12.53 17.30
CA MET A 175 -0.14 11.33 17.49
C MET A 175 -0.41 10.62 16.17
N PHE A 176 -0.63 11.40 15.11
CA PHE A 176 -1.00 10.91 13.80
C PHE A 176 -0.17 11.63 12.74
N LEU A 177 0.26 10.89 11.72
CA LEU A 177 0.86 11.40 10.50
C LEU A 177 -0.07 11.05 9.33
N TRP A 178 -0.65 12.07 8.71
CA TRP A 178 -1.69 11.97 7.69
C TRP A 178 -1.10 11.85 6.27
N PRO A 179 -1.87 11.36 5.29
CA PRO A 179 -1.42 11.23 3.89
C PRO A 179 -0.85 12.50 3.27
N ASN A 180 -1.32 13.68 3.66
CA ASN A 180 -0.78 14.96 3.16
C ASN A 180 0.53 15.39 3.87
N GLY A 181 1.10 14.54 4.73
CA GLY A 181 2.31 14.81 5.51
C GLY A 181 2.09 15.73 6.71
N GLU A 182 0.84 16.12 6.99
CA GLU A 182 0.54 16.84 8.22
C GLU A 182 0.61 15.90 9.42
N MET A 183 1.11 16.41 10.54
CA MET A 183 1.09 15.71 11.81
C MET A 183 0.10 16.41 12.74
N THR A 184 -0.74 15.63 13.41
CA THR A 184 -1.65 16.16 14.43
C THR A 184 -1.35 15.57 15.80
N SER A 185 -1.61 16.37 16.82
CA SER A 185 -1.47 16.00 18.22
C SER A 185 -2.58 16.62 19.04
N SER A 186 -2.82 16.11 20.24
CA SER A 186 -3.68 16.73 21.22
C SER A 186 -2.90 17.10 22.47
N ASN A 187 -3.28 18.23 23.07
CA ASN A 187 -2.70 18.69 24.32
C ASN A 187 -3.83 18.84 25.35
N GLU A 188 -3.79 18.04 26.42
CA GLU A 188 -4.57 18.33 27.63
C GLU A 188 -3.59 18.76 28.74
N ALA A 189 -3.68 20.04 29.15
CA ALA A 189 -2.83 20.63 30.19
C ALA A 189 -1.30 20.53 29.96
N GLY A 190 -0.85 20.55 28.69
CA GLY A 190 0.57 20.53 28.33
C GLY A 190 1.21 19.13 28.36
N VAL A 191 0.39 18.09 28.40
CA VAL A 191 0.76 16.69 28.17
C VAL A 191 -0.18 16.13 27.11
N ARG A 192 0.31 15.19 26.30
CA ARG A 192 -0.55 14.43 25.38
C ARG A 192 -1.69 13.77 26.18
N GLY A 193 -2.92 14.25 25.97
CA GLY A 193 -4.06 13.92 26.81
C GLY A 193 -4.86 12.73 26.32
N ASP A 194 -4.97 12.59 25.00
CA ASP A 194 -5.89 11.63 24.39
C ASP A 194 -5.23 10.30 24.05
N SER A 195 -6.05 9.25 24.15
CA SER A 195 -5.76 7.96 23.55
C SER A 195 -5.82 8.08 22.03
N HIS A 196 -4.99 7.33 21.30
CA HIS A 196 -5.08 7.22 19.84
C HIS A 196 -6.46 6.76 19.33
N ASN A 197 -7.33 6.26 20.22
CA ASN A 197 -8.75 5.98 19.92
C ASN A 197 -9.54 7.21 19.48
N VAL A 198 -9.08 8.44 19.78
CA VAL A 198 -9.69 9.68 19.25
C VAL A 198 -9.75 9.69 17.72
N LEU A 199 -8.95 8.86 17.06
CA LEU A 199 -9.00 8.64 15.61
C LEU A 199 -10.40 8.19 15.13
N SER A 200 -11.24 7.57 15.97
CA SER A 200 -12.62 7.26 15.59
C SER A 200 -13.41 8.53 15.21
N SER A 201 -13.13 9.65 15.87
CA SER A 201 -13.81 10.92 15.63
C SER A 201 -13.46 11.55 14.29
N TYR A 202 -12.35 11.15 13.65
CA TYR A 202 -12.08 11.53 12.26
C TYR A 202 -13.14 10.99 11.30
N PHE A 203 -13.81 9.88 11.62
CA PHE A 203 -14.81 9.27 10.76
C PHE A 203 -16.26 9.65 11.12
N GLU A 204 -16.48 10.56 12.08
CA GLU A 204 -17.84 10.98 12.47
C GLU A 204 -18.63 11.62 11.32
N TYR A 205 -17.94 12.25 10.35
CA TYR A 205 -18.57 12.82 9.16
C TYR A 205 -19.26 11.79 8.25
N LEU A 206 -18.93 10.50 8.41
CA LEU A 206 -19.61 9.41 7.71
C LEU A 206 -21.05 9.23 8.20
N ASP A 207 -21.43 9.85 9.33
CA ASP A 207 -22.74 9.68 10.01
C ASP A 207 -23.05 8.20 10.23
N ASN A 208 -22.02 7.46 10.66
CA ASN A 208 -22.04 6.01 10.79
C ASN A 208 -21.51 5.57 12.16
N ASP A 209 -22.39 4.99 12.96
CA ASP A 209 -22.10 4.55 14.31
C ASP A 209 -21.18 3.31 14.36
N GLU A 210 -21.04 2.56 13.25
CA GLU A 210 -20.23 1.33 13.21
C GLU A 210 -18.75 1.59 13.52
N VAL A 211 -18.23 2.78 13.20
CA VAL A 211 -16.86 3.20 13.56
C VAL A 211 -16.66 3.13 15.09
N LEU A 212 -17.68 3.52 15.86
CA LEU A 212 -17.62 3.60 17.32
C LEU A 212 -17.67 2.21 17.97
N ASP A 213 -18.16 1.21 17.24
CA ASP A 213 -18.24 -0.19 17.67
C ASP A 213 -16.97 -1.00 17.35
N LEU A 214 -16.05 -0.45 16.55
CA LEU A 214 -14.76 -1.07 16.25
C LEU A 214 -13.88 -1.17 17.50
N LYS A 215 -13.21 -2.31 17.68
CA LYS A 215 -12.14 -2.41 18.68
C LYS A 215 -10.94 -1.60 18.23
N GLY A 216 -10.11 -1.12 19.16
CA GLY A 216 -8.97 -0.24 18.84
C GLY A 216 -8.05 -0.75 17.72
N ASN A 217 -7.77 -2.07 17.68
CA ASN A 217 -6.95 -2.66 16.62
C ASN A 217 -7.67 -2.62 15.25
N GLU A 218 -8.99 -2.84 15.24
CA GLU A 218 -9.81 -2.80 14.03
C GLU A 218 -9.94 -1.37 13.50
N LEU A 219 -10.08 -0.39 14.40
CA LEU A 219 -10.06 1.04 14.07
C LEU A 219 -8.75 1.43 13.38
N PHE A 220 -7.59 1.01 13.90
CA PHE A 220 -6.31 1.32 13.29
C PHE A 220 -6.13 0.64 11.93
N GLU A 221 -6.59 -0.60 11.77
CA GLU A 221 -6.60 -1.27 10.47
C GLU A 221 -7.50 -0.56 9.45
N VAL A 222 -8.68 -0.10 9.87
CA VAL A 222 -9.59 0.67 9.02
C VAL A 222 -8.93 2.00 8.64
N ALA A 223 -8.40 2.75 9.60
CA ALA A 223 -7.77 4.03 9.31
C ALA A 223 -6.52 3.91 8.43
N ALA A 224 -5.68 2.90 8.65
CA ALA A 224 -4.56 2.60 7.77
C ALA A 224 -5.00 2.31 6.33
N ALA A 225 -6.08 1.56 6.14
CA ALA A 225 -6.56 1.19 4.82
C ALA A 225 -7.32 2.33 4.10
N THR A 226 -8.17 3.08 4.81
CA THR A 226 -9.13 4.01 4.19
C THR A 226 -8.68 5.46 4.20
N SER A 227 -7.96 5.90 5.25
CA SER A 227 -7.46 7.27 5.41
C SER A 227 -5.94 7.35 5.42
N GLY A 228 -5.23 6.23 5.27
CA GLY A 228 -3.76 6.18 5.16
C GLY A 228 -3.02 6.69 6.39
N THR A 229 -3.69 6.77 7.54
CA THR A 229 -3.13 7.38 8.74
C THR A 229 -2.02 6.51 9.32
N ILE A 230 -0.90 7.12 9.69
CA ILE A 230 0.21 6.48 10.42
C ILE A 230 0.09 6.88 11.89
N ILE A 231 0.18 5.90 12.79
CA ILE A 231 0.11 6.14 14.23
C ILE A 231 1.52 6.47 14.75
N MET A 232 1.70 7.69 15.26
CA MET A 232 2.97 8.14 15.82
C MET A 232 3.00 7.81 17.32
N THR A 233 4.08 7.15 17.76
CA THR A 233 4.31 6.81 19.17
C THR A 233 5.63 7.40 19.66
N PRO A 234 5.63 8.68 20.11
CA PRO A 234 6.82 9.36 20.59
C PRO A 234 7.58 8.66 21.70
N GLU A 235 6.89 7.98 22.62
CA GLU A 235 7.53 7.30 23.75
C GLU A 235 8.51 6.21 23.34
N THR A 236 8.24 5.57 22.19
CA THR A 236 9.06 4.51 21.62
C THR A 236 9.76 4.96 20.36
N GLN A 237 9.61 6.23 19.95
CA GLN A 237 10.06 6.76 18.66
C GLN A 237 9.70 5.82 17.51
N THR A 238 8.45 5.35 17.51
CA THR A 238 7.98 4.37 16.53
C THR A 238 6.80 4.91 15.74
N ALA A 239 6.87 4.78 14.42
CA ALA A 239 5.77 5.05 13.52
C ALA A 239 5.13 3.70 13.18
N LEU A 240 3.89 3.50 13.64
CA LEU A 240 3.16 2.25 13.46
C LEU A 240 2.33 2.31 12.18
N ILE A 241 2.57 1.33 11.32
CA ILE A 241 1.98 1.20 10.00
C ILE A 241 1.42 -0.23 9.82
N ALA A 242 0.36 -0.41 9.03
CA ALA A 242 -0.07 -1.75 8.65
C ALA A 242 0.85 -2.31 7.55
N LYS A 243 1.15 -3.61 7.54
CA LYS A 243 2.12 -4.17 6.59
C LYS A 243 1.72 -3.95 5.11
N ASN A 244 0.43 -3.86 4.84
CA ASN A 244 -0.10 -3.60 3.50
C ASN A 244 -0.44 -2.13 3.18
N GLN A 245 -0.14 -1.22 4.10
CA GLN A 245 -0.37 0.20 3.91
C GLN A 245 0.77 0.79 3.07
N THR A 246 0.41 1.53 2.03
CA THR A 246 1.36 2.26 1.19
C THR A 246 1.48 3.69 1.71
N MET A 247 2.64 4.07 2.25
CA MET A 247 2.86 5.46 2.67
C MET A 247 2.79 6.41 1.47
N THR A 248 2.30 7.63 1.67
CA THR A 248 2.49 8.70 0.68
C THR A 248 3.92 9.24 0.74
N SER A 249 4.33 9.97 -0.28
CA SER A 249 5.65 10.60 -0.32
C SER A 249 5.82 11.66 0.75
N GLU A 250 4.76 12.38 1.10
CA GLU A 250 4.78 13.36 2.17
C GLU A 250 5.00 12.69 3.54
N GLN A 251 4.37 11.53 3.76
CA GLN A 251 4.59 10.73 4.97
C GLN A 251 6.02 10.18 5.04
N GLU A 252 6.53 9.64 3.92
CA GLU A 252 7.92 9.20 3.83
C GLU A 252 8.90 10.32 4.10
N ALA A 253 8.67 11.50 3.51
CA ALA A 253 9.52 12.67 3.73
C ALA A 253 9.54 13.10 5.21
N VAL A 254 8.40 13.02 5.92
CA VAL A 254 8.36 13.29 7.36
C VAL A 254 9.18 12.25 8.13
N LEU A 255 9.00 10.97 7.83
CA LEU A 255 9.66 9.89 8.58
C LEU A 255 11.16 9.80 8.29
N GLU A 256 11.59 9.97 7.04
CA GLU A 256 13.01 10.02 6.64
C GLU A 256 13.77 11.15 7.34
N ASN A 257 13.08 12.27 7.63
CA ASN A 257 13.66 13.41 8.33
C ASN A 257 13.48 13.33 9.86
N SER A 258 12.94 12.23 10.38
CA SER A 258 12.73 12.00 11.81
C SER A 258 13.70 10.95 12.37
N SER A 259 13.74 10.78 13.70
CA SER A 259 14.44 9.67 14.34
C SER A 259 13.57 8.42 14.54
N TYR A 260 12.38 8.39 13.94
CA TYR A 260 11.41 7.31 14.19
C TYR A 260 11.78 6.05 13.41
N SER A 261 11.68 4.90 14.08
CA SER A 261 11.68 3.60 13.41
C SER A 261 10.27 3.22 12.95
N LEU A 262 10.17 2.57 11.78
CA LEU A 262 8.93 1.93 11.36
C LEU A 262 8.71 0.63 12.13
N ALA A 263 7.47 0.36 12.53
CA ALA A 263 7.06 -0.96 13.00
C ALA A 263 5.64 -1.30 12.55
N TYR A 264 5.37 -2.60 12.44
CA TYR A 264 4.09 -3.10 11.97
C TYR A 264 3.16 -3.45 13.12
N PHE A 265 1.94 -2.89 13.13
CA PHE A 265 0.94 -3.24 14.15
C PHE A 265 -0.01 -4.35 13.69
N SER A 266 -0.13 -4.58 12.38
CA SER A 266 -0.93 -5.66 11.78
C SER A 266 -0.44 -5.99 10.36
N ASN A 267 -0.97 -7.07 9.77
CA ASN A 267 -0.81 -7.34 8.33
C ASN A 267 -1.63 -6.36 7.47
N GLY A 268 -2.61 -5.70 8.09
CA GLY A 268 -3.57 -4.79 7.46
C GLY A 268 -4.68 -5.48 6.66
N VAL A 269 -5.62 -4.66 6.19
CA VAL A 269 -6.83 -5.09 5.47
C VAL A 269 -6.93 -4.36 4.14
N SER A 270 -7.67 -4.92 3.17
CA SER A 270 -7.95 -4.19 1.93
C SER A 270 -8.92 -3.03 2.18
N GLN A 271 -8.94 -2.03 1.30
CA GLN A 271 -9.91 -0.92 1.39
C GLN A 271 -11.36 -1.42 1.36
N ASN A 272 -11.67 -2.42 0.54
CA ASN A 272 -13.02 -3.00 0.48
C ASN A 272 -13.38 -3.72 1.78
N ASP A 273 -12.46 -4.50 2.36
CA ASP A 273 -12.72 -5.16 3.65
C ASP A 273 -12.86 -4.13 4.79
N ALA A 274 -12.13 -3.01 4.73
CA ALA A 274 -12.26 -1.91 5.68
C ALA A 274 -13.61 -1.19 5.54
N LEU A 275 -14.09 -0.97 4.32
CA LEU A 275 -15.42 -0.41 4.07
C LEU A 275 -16.54 -1.34 4.54
N GLU A 276 -16.38 -2.65 4.37
CA GLU A 276 -17.34 -3.65 4.90
C GLU A 276 -17.43 -3.58 6.42
N LYS A 277 -16.30 -3.40 7.12
CA LYS A 277 -16.29 -3.17 8.58
C LYS A 277 -17.00 -1.87 8.99
N LEU A 278 -17.13 -0.92 8.08
CA LEU A 278 -17.85 0.33 8.29
C LEU A 278 -19.30 0.26 7.78
N ASP A 279 -19.80 -0.88 7.29
CA ASP A 279 -21.10 -0.97 6.60
C ASP A 279 -21.27 0.10 5.49
N LEU A 280 -20.18 0.34 4.75
CA LEU A 280 -20.14 1.27 3.62
C LEU A 280 -19.90 0.51 2.31
N ASP A 281 -20.63 0.90 1.27
CA ASP A 281 -20.35 0.52 -0.11
C ASP A 281 -19.60 1.63 -0.86
N GLN A 282 -19.02 1.27 -2.01
CA GLN A 282 -18.27 2.23 -2.84
C GLN A 282 -19.13 3.41 -3.31
N LYS A 283 -20.43 3.21 -3.51
CA LYS A 283 -21.33 4.27 -3.96
C LYS A 283 -21.61 5.27 -2.85
N GLN A 284 -21.75 4.81 -1.61
CA GLN A 284 -21.88 5.69 -0.43
C GLN A 284 -20.61 6.53 -0.25
N VAL A 285 -19.44 5.96 -0.50
CA VAL A 285 -18.17 6.70 -0.47
C VAL A 285 -18.10 7.76 -1.58
N GLU A 286 -18.53 7.44 -2.80
CA GLU A 286 -18.63 8.40 -3.90
C GLU A 286 -19.62 9.53 -3.59
N ASP A 287 -20.80 9.21 -3.05
CA ASP A 287 -21.82 10.19 -2.66
C ASP A 287 -21.33 11.11 -1.52
N LEU A 288 -20.45 10.62 -0.62
CA LEU A 288 -19.80 11.42 0.43
C LEU A 288 -18.80 12.42 -0.15
N LYS A 289 -17.97 11.99 -1.12
CA LYS A 289 -17.04 12.88 -1.84
C LYS A 289 -17.77 14.00 -2.60
N ASP A 290 -18.92 13.69 -3.19
CA ASP A 290 -19.76 14.67 -3.90
C ASP A 290 -20.49 15.65 -2.98
N LYS A 291 -20.76 15.26 -1.72
CA LYS A 291 -21.34 16.16 -0.71
C LYS A 291 -20.33 17.18 -0.20
N GLY A 292 -19.07 16.80 0.02
CA GLY A 292 -17.99 17.72 0.39
C GLY A 292 -17.81 18.83 -0.67
N HIS A 293 -17.82 18.46 -1.96
CA HIS A 293 -17.68 19.42 -3.06
C HIS A 293 -18.86 20.42 -3.20
N ASN A 294 -20.05 20.10 -2.69
CA ASN A 294 -21.23 20.98 -2.79
C ASN A 294 -21.45 21.88 -1.56
N GLN A 295 -20.73 21.66 -0.46
CA GLN A 295 -20.77 22.57 0.69
C GLN A 295 -19.74 23.71 0.60
N GLY A 296 -18.75 23.61 -0.29
CA GLY A 296 -17.79 24.68 -0.61
C GLY A 296 -18.34 25.89 -1.40
N ILE A 297 -19.64 25.92 -1.73
CA ILE A 297 -20.30 27.09 -2.31
C ILE A 297 -21.45 27.54 -1.41
N ASN A 298 -21.12 28.04 -0.23
CA ASN A 298 -21.77 29.18 0.43
C ASN A 298 -21.20 29.31 1.85
N HIS A 299 -20.21 30.18 2.04
CA HIS A 299 -20.25 31.29 3.01
C HIS A 299 -19.12 32.28 2.79
#